data_AF-A0A1H0PRJ2-F1
#
_entry.id   AF-A0A1H0PRJ2-F1
#
_cell.length_a   1.000
_cell.length_b   1.000
_cell.length_c   1.000
_cell.angle_alpha   90.00
_cell.angle_beta   90.00
_cell.angle_gamma   90.00
#
_symmetry.space_group_name_H-M   'P 1'
#
loop_
_entity.id
_entity.type
_entity.pdbx_description
1 polymer ?
#
loop_
_entity_poly.entity_id
_entity_poly.type
_entity_poly.pdbx_seq_one_letter_code
_entity_poly.pdbx_strand_id
1 'polypeptide(L)'
;MNTLHHSREMLYDQFSVGNWLQNLLFYSMITTLIIINLYFIKKKSVSNKKAALPSRLSANELLQILSSSVNETAIAVYSTEDIILEFANDEMMRIWGKNHNVTGKPMEEELTGLKAPSFLSVLKSVWATGENLKNRDTPYMLEINGEQQTGYFDVEYRTIKDQTGKTLYLIHTVTNVTQNYLKHEALKQNVDTLKADLIALKQELMYTGEELELSYVNTDRSNNMLLEALDCFSTKIELASTGYWSVNLQTQEFSLSENGKVIYGVPKGAKLTLADGLRMIDKENQSEVIDAIEETIKNGTRYVKNYKINPLDGSEPKWVKSSGKAHYNEEGIALALSGSFLLTQS
;
A
#
# COMPACT_ATOMS: atom_id res chain seq x y z
N MET A 1 13.65 -37.72 69.64
CA MET A 1 12.52 -38.39 68.95
C MET A 1 11.58 -37.42 68.22
N ASN A 2 11.99 -36.18 67.88
CA ASN A 2 11.12 -35.16 67.26
C ASN A 2 11.60 -34.60 65.91
N THR A 3 12.70 -35.11 65.33
CA THR A 3 13.25 -34.60 64.06
C THR A 3 12.90 -35.45 62.84
N LEU A 4 12.53 -36.73 63.02
CA LEU A 4 12.13 -37.63 61.92
C LEU A 4 10.68 -37.47 61.48
N HIS A 5 9.80 -36.95 62.34
CA HIS A 5 8.39 -36.76 61.99
C HIS A 5 8.18 -35.54 61.07
N HIS A 6 8.97 -34.47 61.29
CA HIS A 6 8.82 -33.21 60.54
C HIS A 6 9.34 -33.30 59.09
N SER A 7 10.37 -34.11 58.83
CA SER A 7 10.89 -34.32 57.47
C SER A 7 9.99 -35.20 56.59
N ARG A 8 9.15 -36.04 57.21
CA ARG A 8 8.26 -36.97 56.48
C ARG A 8 6.97 -36.30 56.02
N GLU A 9 6.48 -35.31 56.76
CA GLU A 9 5.36 -34.44 56.32
C GLU A 9 5.79 -33.49 55.19
N MET A 10 7.00 -32.93 55.25
CA MET A 10 7.49 -32.03 54.18
C MET A 10 7.63 -32.69 52.80
N LEU A 11 8.02 -33.96 52.73
CA LEU A 11 8.11 -34.68 51.44
C LEU A 11 6.74 -35.07 50.88
N TYR A 12 5.74 -35.26 51.73
CA TYR A 12 4.38 -35.59 51.29
C TYR A 12 3.74 -34.37 50.63
N ASP A 13 3.90 -33.18 51.18
CA ASP A 13 3.32 -31.95 50.60
C ASP A 13 3.98 -31.54 49.27
N GLN A 14 5.25 -31.87 49.06
CA GLN A 14 5.97 -31.42 47.88
C GLN A 14 5.58 -32.18 46.59
N PHE A 15 5.00 -33.37 46.72
CA PHE A 15 4.60 -34.22 45.59
C PHE A 15 3.15 -34.71 45.67
N SER A 16 2.38 -34.24 46.65
CA SER A 16 0.96 -34.57 46.77
C SER A 16 0.12 -33.70 45.84
N VAL A 17 -0.72 -34.34 45.04
CA VAL A 17 -1.72 -33.72 44.17
C VAL A 17 -3.09 -33.66 44.85
N GLY A 18 -3.17 -33.98 46.15
CA GLY A 18 -4.37 -33.88 46.97
C GLY A 18 -4.49 -34.98 48.03
N ASN A 19 -5.65 -35.60 48.15
CA ASN A 19 -5.82 -36.71 49.09
C ASN A 19 -5.12 -38.00 48.62
N TRP A 20 -4.98 -38.98 49.52
CA TRP A 20 -4.27 -40.24 49.20
C TRP A 20 -4.87 -40.98 48.00
N LEU A 21 -6.19 -40.87 47.78
CA LEU A 21 -6.89 -41.45 46.64
C LEU A 21 -6.54 -40.73 45.32
N GLN A 22 -6.45 -39.40 45.35
CA GLN A 22 -6.05 -38.57 44.20
C GLN A 22 -4.61 -38.84 43.79
N ASN A 23 -3.68 -38.99 44.75
CA ASN A 23 -2.31 -39.41 44.44
C ASN A 23 -2.26 -40.79 43.79
N LEU A 24 -3.00 -41.77 44.32
CA LEU A 24 -3.04 -43.12 43.74
C LEU A 24 -3.53 -43.09 42.28
N LEU A 25 -4.61 -42.35 42.01
CA LEU A 25 -5.15 -42.19 40.66
C LEU A 25 -4.16 -41.47 39.74
N PHE A 26 -3.56 -40.37 40.20
CA PHE A 26 -2.61 -39.57 39.42
C PHE A 26 -1.38 -40.38 39.00
N TYR A 27 -0.75 -41.09 39.95
CA TYR A 27 0.41 -41.92 39.65
C TYR A 27 0.04 -43.16 38.80
N SER A 28 -1.14 -43.76 38.99
CA SER A 28 -1.61 -44.86 38.13
C SER A 28 -1.79 -44.40 36.68
N MET A 29 -2.29 -43.18 36.46
CA MET A 29 -2.43 -42.59 35.13
C MET A 29 -1.07 -42.34 34.48
N ILE A 30 -0.10 -41.80 35.21
CA ILE A 30 1.26 -41.58 34.70
C ILE A 30 1.93 -42.90 34.32
N THR A 31 1.85 -43.92 35.18
CA THR A 31 2.45 -45.23 34.86
C THR A 31 1.81 -45.87 33.64
N THR A 32 0.49 -45.72 33.47
CA THR A 32 -0.23 -46.23 32.30
C THR A 32 0.18 -45.50 31.03
N LEU A 33 0.33 -44.17 31.08
CA LEU A 33 0.85 -43.36 29.98
C LEU A 33 2.29 -43.74 29.61
N ILE A 34 3.15 -43.99 30.59
CA ILE A 34 4.53 -44.46 30.35
C ILE A 34 4.53 -45.84 29.69
N ILE A 35 3.68 -46.77 30.14
CA ILE A 35 3.57 -48.12 29.56
C ILE A 35 3.05 -48.04 28.12
N ILE A 36 2.04 -47.22 27.84
CA ILE A 36 1.52 -47.00 26.49
C ILE A 36 2.62 -46.40 25.60
N ASN A 37 3.36 -45.41 26.08
CA ASN A 37 4.46 -44.81 25.32
C ASN A 37 5.58 -45.83 25.03
N LEU A 38 6.00 -46.62 26.03
CA LEU A 38 6.96 -47.71 25.84
C LEU A 38 6.44 -48.77 24.87
N TYR A 39 5.15 -49.09 24.91
CA TYR A 39 4.52 -50.00 23.94
C TYR A 39 4.55 -49.42 22.53
N PHE A 40 4.27 -48.13 22.33
CA PHE A 40 4.36 -47.48 21.03
C PHE A 40 5.80 -47.38 20.53
N ILE A 41 6.77 -47.09 21.40
CA ILE A 41 8.21 -47.09 21.06
C ILE A 41 8.63 -48.50 20.63
N LYS A 42 8.22 -49.54 21.37
CA LYS A 42 8.51 -50.94 21.04
C LYS A 42 7.79 -51.38 19.78
N LYS A 43 6.54 -50.97 19.54
CA LYS A 43 5.78 -51.25 18.31
C LYS A 43 6.41 -50.54 17.10
N LYS A 44 6.88 -49.29 17.25
CA LYS A 44 7.61 -48.54 16.23
C LYS A 44 8.99 -49.17 15.95
N SER A 45 9.66 -49.72 16.97
CA SER A 45 10.91 -50.46 16.85
C SER A 45 10.74 -51.85 16.21
N VAL A 46 9.67 -52.58 16.53
CA VAL A 46 9.36 -53.92 15.98
C VAL A 46 8.75 -53.85 14.58
N SER A 47 8.05 -52.76 14.23
CA SER A 47 7.60 -52.48 12.86
C SER A 47 8.74 -52.06 11.92
N ASN A 48 9.91 -51.72 12.46
CA ASN A 48 11.12 -51.48 11.68
C ASN A 48 11.93 -52.80 11.55
N LYS A 49 11.30 -53.84 10.98
CA LYS A 49 12.09 -54.82 10.24
C LYS A 49 12.84 -54.02 9.19
N LYS A 50 14.18 -54.00 9.26
CA LYS A 50 15.05 -53.44 8.22
C LYS A 50 14.51 -53.88 6.87
N ALA A 51 13.79 -53.00 6.17
CA ALA A 51 13.63 -53.13 4.74
C ALA A 51 15.05 -53.12 4.21
N ALA A 52 15.49 -54.24 3.61
CA ALA A 52 16.72 -54.22 2.84
C ALA A 52 16.61 -53.00 1.91
N LEU A 53 17.67 -52.17 1.84
CA LEU A 53 17.73 -51.16 0.78
C LEU A 53 17.39 -51.89 -0.52
N PRO A 54 16.49 -51.36 -1.37
CA PRO A 54 16.26 -51.98 -2.67
C PRO A 54 17.63 -52.16 -3.33
N SER A 55 17.85 -53.34 -3.90
CA SER A 55 19.03 -53.60 -4.74
C SER A 55 19.20 -52.46 -5.73
N ARG A 56 20.44 -52.15 -6.13
CA ARG A 56 20.68 -51.20 -7.23
C ARG A 56 19.76 -51.57 -8.40
N LEU A 57 19.01 -50.59 -8.89
CA LEU A 57 18.09 -50.79 -10.01
C LEU A 57 18.84 -51.46 -11.17
N SER A 58 18.24 -52.49 -11.72
CA SER A 58 18.72 -53.11 -12.96
C SER A 58 18.52 -52.15 -14.14
N ALA A 59 19.25 -52.39 -15.23
CA ALA A 59 19.09 -51.60 -16.46
C ALA A 59 17.64 -51.62 -16.99
N ASN A 60 16.95 -52.76 -16.87
CA ASN A 60 15.55 -52.89 -17.30
C ASN A 60 14.59 -52.11 -16.41
N GLU A 61 14.79 -52.11 -15.09
CA GLU A 61 13.97 -51.30 -14.17
C GLU A 61 14.18 -49.80 -14.43
N LEU A 62 15.42 -49.36 -14.69
CA LEU A 62 15.70 -47.98 -15.08
C LEU A 62 15.02 -47.60 -16.39
N LEU A 63 15.12 -48.46 -17.41
CA LEU A 63 14.46 -48.24 -18.70
C LEU A 63 12.94 -48.16 -18.54
N GLN A 64 12.33 -49.02 -17.71
CA GLN A 64 10.90 -48.99 -17.46
C GLN A 64 10.47 -47.69 -16.76
N ILE A 65 11.25 -47.23 -15.77
CA ILE A 65 10.98 -45.95 -15.09
C ILE A 65 11.08 -44.78 -16.07
N LEU A 66 12.14 -44.73 -16.88
CA LEU A 66 12.35 -43.68 -17.87
C LEU A 66 11.34 -43.72 -19.01
N SER A 67 10.82 -44.91 -19.34
CA SER A 67 9.79 -45.12 -20.35
C SER A 67 8.41 -44.65 -19.87
N SER A 68 8.14 -44.76 -18.57
CA SER A 68 6.84 -44.37 -17.99
C SER A 68 6.54 -42.88 -18.13
N SER A 69 5.26 -42.54 -18.27
CA SER A 69 4.73 -41.18 -18.37
C SER A 69 4.84 -40.33 -17.09
N VAL A 70 5.65 -40.73 -16.11
CA VAL A 70 5.90 -39.94 -14.89
C VAL A 70 6.71 -38.67 -15.20
N ASN A 71 7.46 -38.69 -16.31
CA ASN A 71 8.20 -37.53 -16.79
C ASN A 71 7.34 -36.71 -17.77
N GLU A 72 7.14 -35.41 -17.49
CA GLU A 72 6.51 -34.45 -18.42
C GLU A 72 7.38 -34.14 -19.67
N THR A 73 8.55 -34.79 -19.77
CA THR A 73 9.50 -34.66 -20.88
C THR A 73 9.41 -35.89 -21.78
N ALA A 74 9.12 -35.66 -23.05
CA ALA A 74 9.28 -36.65 -24.10
C ALA A 74 10.77 -36.84 -24.42
N ILE A 75 11.21 -38.10 -24.49
CA ILE A 75 12.59 -38.47 -24.76
C ILE A 75 12.60 -39.54 -25.85
N ALA A 76 13.47 -39.37 -26.85
CA ALA A 76 13.83 -40.39 -27.81
C ALA A 76 15.35 -40.50 -27.94
N VAL A 77 15.84 -41.70 -28.22
CA VAL A 77 17.25 -41.99 -28.52
C VAL A 77 17.32 -42.68 -29.86
N TYR A 78 18.25 -42.23 -30.71
CA TYR A 78 18.49 -42.78 -32.03
C TYR A 78 19.94 -43.24 -32.16
N SER A 79 20.15 -44.21 -33.04
CA SER A 79 21.45 -44.71 -33.46
C SER A 79 21.58 -44.71 -34.98
N THR A 80 22.82 -44.86 -35.46
CA THR A 80 23.20 -44.95 -36.87
C THR A 80 22.88 -43.71 -37.74
N GLU A 81 23.47 -43.66 -38.93
CA GLU A 81 23.23 -42.59 -39.92
C GLU A 81 21.80 -42.65 -40.51
N ASP A 82 21.15 -43.82 -40.42
CA ASP A 82 19.76 -44.04 -40.87
C ASP A 82 18.72 -43.63 -39.81
N ILE A 83 19.15 -43.10 -38.66
CA ILE A 83 18.30 -42.62 -37.56
C ILE A 83 17.32 -43.71 -37.11
N ILE A 84 17.88 -44.83 -36.64
CA ILE A 84 17.11 -45.95 -36.07
C ILE A 84 16.68 -45.58 -34.67
N LEU A 85 15.40 -45.74 -34.35
CA LEU A 85 14.85 -45.46 -33.02
C LEU A 85 15.25 -46.55 -32.02
N GLU A 86 16.10 -46.25 -31.05
CA GLU A 86 16.54 -47.19 -30.00
C GLU A 86 15.62 -47.18 -28.77
N PHE A 87 15.09 -46.00 -28.45
CA PHE A 87 14.24 -45.81 -27.28
C PHE A 87 13.34 -44.60 -27.50
N ALA A 88 12.10 -44.67 -27.02
CA ALA A 88 11.27 -43.51 -26.77
C ALA A 88 10.36 -43.79 -25.57
N ASN A 89 10.11 -42.79 -24.75
CA ASN A 89 9.18 -42.91 -23.63
C ASN A 89 7.72 -42.70 -24.06
N ASP A 90 6.78 -43.00 -23.17
CA ASP A 90 5.34 -42.88 -23.44
C ASP A 90 4.91 -41.48 -23.86
N GLU A 91 5.59 -40.45 -23.34
CA GLU A 91 5.33 -39.06 -23.68
C GLU A 91 5.68 -38.77 -25.15
N MET A 92 6.86 -39.22 -25.61
CA MET A 92 7.25 -39.07 -27.02
C MET A 92 6.33 -39.85 -27.96
N MET A 93 5.93 -41.07 -27.58
CA MET A 93 4.98 -41.88 -28.35
C MET A 93 3.64 -41.17 -28.53
N ARG A 94 3.15 -40.50 -27.49
CA ARG A 94 1.92 -39.72 -27.53
C ARG A 94 2.03 -38.52 -28.48
N ILE A 95 3.16 -37.81 -28.47
CA ILE A 95 3.42 -36.71 -29.42
C ILE A 95 3.39 -37.20 -30.86
N TRP A 96 3.97 -38.37 -31.14
CA TRP A 96 3.97 -38.96 -32.48
C TRP A 96 2.65 -39.65 -32.86
N GLY A 97 1.75 -39.91 -31.90
CA GLY A 97 0.55 -40.72 -32.12
C GLY A 97 0.86 -42.17 -32.50
N LYS A 98 1.95 -42.72 -31.96
CA LYS A 98 2.47 -44.07 -32.28
C LYS A 98 2.55 -44.94 -31.03
N ASN A 99 2.70 -46.24 -31.25
CA ASN A 99 2.96 -47.22 -30.19
C ASN A 99 4.44 -47.62 -30.20
N HIS A 100 4.88 -48.32 -29.15
CA HIS A 100 6.27 -48.81 -29.02
C HIS A 100 6.70 -49.86 -30.08
N ASN A 101 5.85 -50.22 -31.03
CA ASN A 101 6.17 -51.12 -32.15
C ASN A 101 7.07 -50.48 -33.23
N VAL A 102 7.38 -49.20 -33.07
CA VAL A 102 8.28 -48.43 -33.96
C VAL A 102 9.75 -48.54 -33.55
N THR A 103 10.04 -49.02 -32.35
CA THR A 103 11.41 -49.19 -31.85
C THR A 103 12.19 -50.21 -32.69
N GLY A 104 13.44 -49.90 -33.00
CA GLY A 104 14.35 -50.69 -33.83
C GLY A 104 14.22 -50.42 -35.34
N LYS A 105 13.34 -49.50 -35.76
CA LYS A 105 13.13 -49.17 -37.17
C LYS A 105 13.71 -47.80 -37.53
N PRO A 106 14.06 -47.56 -38.81
CA PRO A 106 14.40 -46.22 -39.29
C PRO A 106 13.25 -45.26 -39.09
N MET A 107 13.52 -44.07 -38.56
CA MET A 107 12.48 -43.08 -38.27
C MET A 107 11.75 -42.61 -39.55
N GLU A 108 12.42 -42.70 -40.70
CA GLU A 108 11.87 -42.37 -42.02
C GLU A 108 10.71 -43.27 -42.46
N GLU A 109 10.69 -44.54 -42.01
CA GLU A 109 9.61 -45.48 -42.33
C GLU A 109 8.37 -45.25 -41.46
N GLU A 110 8.55 -44.70 -40.25
CA GLU A 110 7.51 -44.61 -39.24
C GLU A 110 6.87 -43.21 -39.16
N LEU A 111 7.59 -42.14 -39.50
CA LEU A 111 7.03 -40.79 -39.48
C LEU A 111 6.13 -40.52 -40.69
N THR A 112 4.84 -40.28 -40.43
CA THR A 112 3.86 -39.92 -41.45
C THR A 112 3.36 -38.50 -41.22
N GLY A 113 3.33 -37.65 -42.26
CA GLY A 113 2.71 -36.32 -42.21
C GLY A 113 3.53 -35.20 -42.87
N LEU A 114 2.91 -34.03 -43.05
CA LEU A 114 3.46 -32.89 -43.80
C LEU A 114 4.78 -32.34 -43.23
N LYS A 115 5.00 -32.46 -41.91
CA LYS A 115 6.23 -31.98 -41.25
C LYS A 115 7.32 -33.04 -41.11
N ALA A 116 7.03 -34.30 -41.48
CA ALA A 116 7.97 -35.41 -41.33
C ALA A 116 9.31 -35.18 -42.05
N PRO A 117 9.35 -34.69 -43.31
CA PRO A 117 10.61 -34.48 -44.02
C PRO A 117 11.52 -33.43 -43.33
N SER A 118 10.91 -32.34 -42.84
CA SER A 118 11.67 -31.29 -42.14
C SER A 118 12.23 -31.78 -40.82
N PHE A 119 11.46 -32.53 -40.03
CA PHE A 119 11.94 -33.12 -38.78
C PHE A 119 13.11 -34.10 -38.99
N LEU A 120 12.99 -35.01 -39.96
CA LEU A 120 14.06 -35.96 -40.30
C LEU A 120 15.32 -35.25 -40.78
N SER A 121 15.19 -34.16 -41.53
CA SER A 121 16.35 -33.38 -41.98
C SER A 121 17.15 -32.79 -40.82
N VAL A 122 16.48 -32.37 -39.74
CA VAL A 122 17.13 -31.87 -38.52
C VAL A 122 17.89 -32.99 -37.82
N LEU A 123 17.27 -34.17 -37.66
CA LEU A 123 17.91 -35.33 -37.04
C LEU A 123 19.16 -35.77 -37.82
N LYS A 124 19.05 -35.91 -39.14
CA LYS A 124 20.18 -36.28 -40.02
C LYS A 124 21.28 -35.21 -40.00
N SER A 125 20.93 -33.93 -39.97
CA SER A 125 21.89 -32.83 -39.88
C SER A 125 22.66 -32.86 -38.56
N VAL A 126 21.96 -32.93 -37.43
CA VAL A 126 22.58 -33.01 -36.09
C VAL A 126 23.44 -34.26 -35.95
N TRP A 127 23.01 -35.39 -36.52
CA TRP A 127 23.80 -36.62 -36.55
C TRP A 127 25.13 -36.42 -37.29
N ALA A 128 25.06 -35.87 -38.51
CA ALA A 128 26.21 -35.69 -39.38
C ALA A 128 27.21 -34.64 -38.87
N THR A 129 26.73 -33.52 -38.31
CA THR A 129 27.60 -32.46 -37.78
C THR A 129 28.10 -32.77 -36.37
N GLY A 130 27.33 -33.50 -35.58
CA GLY A 130 27.59 -33.69 -34.16
C GLY A 130 27.38 -32.41 -33.33
N GLU A 131 26.72 -31.38 -33.86
CA GLU A 131 26.43 -30.14 -33.16
C GLU A 131 25.05 -30.20 -32.50
N ASN A 132 25.00 -29.91 -31.19
CA ASN A 132 23.73 -29.92 -30.46
C ASN A 132 22.83 -28.76 -30.91
N LEU A 133 21.54 -29.01 -31.05
CA LEU A 133 20.54 -28.00 -31.38
C LEU A 133 19.55 -27.84 -30.22
N LYS A 134 19.27 -26.60 -29.84
CA LYS A 134 18.29 -26.29 -28.80
C LYS A 134 17.40 -25.12 -29.22
N ASN A 135 16.10 -25.36 -29.25
CA ASN A 135 15.08 -24.36 -29.48
C ASN A 135 14.23 -24.26 -28.20
N ARG A 136 14.07 -23.04 -27.68
CA ARG A 136 13.25 -22.79 -26.51
C ARG A 136 11.96 -22.09 -26.88
N ASP A 137 10.94 -22.25 -26.04
CA ASP A 137 9.67 -21.53 -26.14
C ASP A 137 9.08 -21.55 -27.56
N THR A 138 9.22 -22.68 -28.26
CA THR A 138 8.82 -22.78 -29.67
C THR A 138 7.31 -23.03 -29.73
N PRO A 139 6.53 -22.19 -30.44
CA PRO A 139 5.09 -22.34 -30.51
C PRO A 139 4.70 -23.44 -31.48
N TYR A 140 3.80 -24.31 -31.04
CA TYR A 140 3.17 -25.34 -31.85
C TYR A 140 1.66 -25.28 -31.68
N MET A 141 0.93 -25.41 -32.78
CA MET A 141 -0.53 -25.57 -32.75
C MET A 141 -0.87 -26.99 -32.30
N LEU A 142 -1.61 -27.09 -31.21
CA LEU A 142 -2.15 -28.32 -30.65
C LEU A 142 -3.66 -28.32 -30.84
N GLU A 143 -4.22 -29.48 -31.13
CA GLU A 143 -5.66 -29.68 -31.13
C GLU A 143 -6.06 -30.31 -29.79
N ILE A 144 -6.75 -29.54 -28.95
CA ILE A 144 -7.21 -29.96 -27.62
C ILE A 144 -8.73 -29.82 -27.61
N ASN A 145 -9.45 -30.92 -27.43
CA ASN A 145 -10.92 -30.97 -27.47
C ASN A 145 -11.56 -30.42 -28.76
N GLY A 146 -10.87 -30.56 -29.89
CA GLY A 146 -11.32 -30.02 -31.19
C GLY A 146 -11.07 -28.52 -31.37
N GLU A 147 -10.46 -27.85 -30.38
CA GLU A 147 -10.02 -26.46 -30.50
C GLU A 147 -8.50 -26.38 -30.76
N GLN A 148 -8.12 -25.46 -31.64
CA GLN A 148 -6.73 -25.16 -31.95
C GLN A 148 -6.17 -24.22 -30.87
N GLN A 149 -5.23 -24.72 -30.05
CA GLN A 149 -4.54 -23.95 -29.02
C GLN A 149 -3.03 -23.94 -29.28
N THR A 150 -2.36 -22.82 -28.99
CA THR A 150 -0.90 -22.76 -29.10
C THR A 150 -0.25 -23.27 -27.82
N GLY A 151 0.55 -24.33 -27.93
CA GLY A 151 1.46 -24.77 -26.87
C GLY A 151 2.89 -24.31 -27.14
N TYR A 152 3.69 -24.14 -26.08
CA TYR A 152 5.10 -23.78 -26.15
C TYR A 152 5.97 -24.92 -25.68
N PHE A 153 7.01 -25.23 -26.45
CA PHE A 153 7.85 -26.39 -26.22
C PHE A 153 9.34 -26.05 -26.29
N ASP A 154 10.09 -26.61 -25.36
CA ASP A 154 11.54 -26.67 -25.40
C ASP A 154 11.95 -27.97 -26.10
N VAL A 155 12.70 -27.84 -27.19
CA VAL A 155 13.17 -28.97 -28.00
C VAL A 155 14.70 -28.96 -28.01
N GLU A 156 15.30 -30.08 -27.64
CA GLU A 156 16.75 -30.24 -27.63
C GLU A 156 17.17 -31.55 -28.31
N TYR A 157 18.14 -31.43 -29.22
CA TYR A 157 18.82 -32.53 -29.90
C TYR A 157 20.28 -32.55 -29.45
N ARG A 158 20.69 -33.63 -28.79
CA ARG A 158 22.01 -33.78 -28.20
C ARG A 158 22.71 -35.02 -28.72
N THR A 159 23.94 -34.87 -29.21
CA THR A 159 24.75 -36.02 -29.62
C THR A 159 25.60 -36.55 -28.46
N ILE A 160 25.72 -37.87 -28.39
CA ILE A 160 26.74 -38.57 -27.63
C ILE A 160 27.76 -39.05 -28.64
N LYS A 161 29.02 -38.70 -28.43
CA LYS A 161 30.12 -39.03 -29.33
C LYS A 161 30.97 -40.16 -28.77
N ASP A 162 31.54 -40.94 -29.66
CA ASP A 162 32.55 -41.94 -29.30
C ASP A 162 33.94 -41.31 -29.05
N GLN A 163 34.94 -42.15 -28.81
CA GLN A 163 36.32 -41.76 -28.53
C GLN A 163 37.01 -41.07 -29.72
N THR A 164 36.47 -41.26 -30.94
CA THR A 164 36.99 -40.68 -32.20
C THR A 164 36.30 -39.36 -32.55
N GLY A 165 35.27 -38.98 -31.79
CA GLY A 165 34.47 -37.78 -32.04
C GLY A 165 33.29 -38.01 -32.99
N LYS A 166 33.06 -39.24 -33.47
CA LYS A 166 31.89 -39.58 -34.29
C LYS A 166 30.65 -39.70 -33.42
N THR A 167 29.50 -39.24 -33.92
CA THR A 167 28.20 -39.41 -33.24
C THR A 167 27.89 -40.90 -33.07
N LEU A 168 27.71 -41.32 -31.81
CA LEU A 168 27.34 -42.67 -31.41
C LEU A 168 25.83 -42.77 -31.14
N TYR A 169 25.25 -41.76 -30.47
CA TYR A 169 23.81 -41.67 -30.23
C TYR A 169 23.32 -40.24 -30.40
N LEU A 170 22.05 -40.09 -30.77
CA LEU A 170 21.34 -38.82 -30.79
C LEU A 170 20.16 -38.88 -29.82
N ILE A 171 20.14 -37.98 -28.86
CA ILE A 171 19.05 -37.83 -27.90
C ILE A 171 18.19 -36.65 -28.36
N HIS A 172 16.88 -36.87 -28.46
CA HIS A 172 15.88 -35.85 -28.73
C HIS A 172 14.97 -35.73 -27.52
N THR A 173 14.81 -34.51 -27.02
CA THR A 173 13.91 -34.21 -25.91
C THR A 173 12.93 -33.11 -26.29
N VAL A 174 11.68 -33.26 -25.85
CA VAL A 174 10.62 -32.27 -26.00
C VAL A 174 9.98 -32.07 -24.64
N THR A 175 9.98 -30.84 -24.13
CA THR A 175 9.34 -30.49 -22.85
C THR A 175 8.26 -29.46 -23.08
N ASN A 176 7.05 -29.72 -22.58
CA ASN A 176 5.99 -28.74 -22.61
C ASN A 176 6.26 -27.64 -21.57
N VAL A 177 6.50 -26.41 -22.02
CA VAL A 177 6.79 -25.25 -21.17
C VAL A 177 5.68 -24.21 -21.21
N THR A 178 4.54 -24.53 -21.83
CA THR A 178 3.39 -23.62 -22.04
C THR A 178 3.01 -22.84 -20.79
N GLN A 179 2.83 -23.53 -19.65
CA GLN A 179 2.42 -22.89 -18.40
C GLN A 179 3.48 -21.90 -17.88
N ASN A 180 4.76 -22.25 -18.00
CA ASN A 180 5.84 -21.37 -17.55
C ASN A 180 6.01 -20.17 -18.48
N TYR A 181 5.91 -20.39 -19.80
CA TYR A 181 5.94 -19.33 -20.80
C TYR A 181 4.81 -18.32 -20.57
N LEU A 182 3.57 -18.79 -20.46
CA LEU A 182 2.40 -17.92 -20.26
C LEU A 182 2.50 -17.12 -18.95
N LYS A 183 2.97 -17.74 -17.86
CA LYS A 183 3.24 -17.03 -16.60
C LYS A 183 4.30 -15.95 -16.78
N HIS A 184 5.38 -16.26 -17.48
CA HIS A 184 6.45 -15.28 -17.70
C HIS A 184 5.99 -14.12 -18.58
N GLU A 185 5.24 -14.41 -19.64
CA GLU A 185 4.72 -13.39 -20.56
C GLU A 185 3.69 -12.49 -19.87
N ALA A 186 2.78 -13.06 -19.06
CA ALA A 186 1.85 -12.27 -18.26
C ALA A 186 2.57 -11.37 -17.24
N LEU A 187 3.63 -11.89 -16.59
CA LEU A 187 4.45 -11.09 -15.67
C LEU A 187 5.15 -9.94 -16.39
N LYS A 188 5.68 -10.21 -17.58
CA LYS A 188 6.35 -9.20 -18.41
C LYS A 188 5.37 -8.09 -18.82
N GLN A 189 4.17 -8.45 -19.27
CA GLN A 189 3.10 -7.51 -19.58
C GLN A 189 2.75 -6.64 -18.36
N ASN A 190 2.58 -7.25 -17.18
CA ASN A 190 2.31 -6.50 -15.95
C ASN A 190 3.44 -5.51 -15.61
N VAL A 191 4.71 -5.91 -15.77
CA VAL A 191 5.86 -5.01 -15.55
C VAL A 191 5.84 -3.83 -16.51
N ASP A 192 5.52 -4.06 -17.78
CA ASP A 192 5.47 -2.99 -18.78
C ASP A 192 4.29 -2.03 -18.53
N THR A 193 3.12 -2.55 -18.12
CA THR A 193 1.99 -1.73 -17.66
C THR A 193 2.38 -0.88 -16.45
N LEU A 194 2.96 -1.49 -15.40
CA LEU A 194 3.37 -0.76 -14.20
C LEU A 194 4.41 0.32 -14.48
N LYS A 195 5.32 0.09 -15.43
CA LYS A 195 6.27 1.13 -15.87
C LYS A 195 5.57 2.30 -16.53
N ALA A 196 4.57 2.05 -17.38
CA ALA A 196 3.79 3.11 -18.02
C ALA A 196 3.01 3.94 -16.98
N ASP A 197 2.35 3.27 -16.02
CA ASP A 197 1.63 3.93 -14.94
C ASP A 197 2.55 4.78 -14.07
N LEU A 198 3.75 4.26 -13.75
CA LEU A 198 4.75 5.00 -12.97
C LEU A 198 5.22 6.28 -13.69
N ILE A 199 5.39 6.22 -15.02
CA ILE A 199 5.75 7.40 -15.81
C ILE A 199 4.63 8.44 -15.75
N ALA A 200 3.38 8.03 -15.94
CA ALA A 200 2.21 8.92 -15.87
C ALA A 200 2.06 9.55 -14.47
N LEU A 201 2.11 8.75 -13.41
CA LEU A 201 2.00 9.23 -12.04
C LEU A 201 3.13 10.20 -11.66
N LYS A 202 4.35 9.96 -12.16
CA LYS A 202 5.47 10.88 -11.96
C LYS A 202 5.23 12.23 -12.62
N GLN A 203 4.65 12.27 -13.82
CA GLN A 203 4.32 13.51 -14.51
C GLN A 203 3.23 14.29 -13.75
N GLU A 204 2.20 13.59 -13.27
CA GLU A 204 1.15 14.20 -12.43
C GLU A 204 1.72 14.78 -11.13
N LEU A 205 2.62 14.05 -10.46
CA LEU A 205 3.29 14.53 -9.25
C LEU A 205 4.16 15.77 -9.52
N MET A 206 4.86 15.82 -10.64
CA MET A 206 5.65 17.00 -11.04
C MET A 206 4.74 18.20 -11.28
N TYR A 207 3.66 18.02 -12.04
CA TYR A 207 2.70 19.09 -12.34
C TYR A 207 2.05 19.65 -11.06
N THR A 208 1.54 18.78 -10.20
CA THR A 208 0.93 19.18 -8.93
C THR A 208 1.95 19.82 -7.97
N GLY A 209 3.21 19.38 -8.01
CA GLY A 209 4.31 20.00 -7.27
C GLY A 209 4.57 21.44 -7.73
N GLU A 210 4.64 21.68 -9.04
CA GLU A 210 4.82 23.01 -9.62
C GLU A 210 3.64 23.94 -9.29
N GLU A 211 2.40 23.45 -9.41
CA GLU A 211 1.19 24.22 -9.05
C GLU A 211 1.18 24.60 -7.56
N LEU A 212 1.57 23.66 -6.70
CA LEU A 212 1.66 23.89 -5.26
C LEU A 212 2.72 24.94 -4.92
N GLU A 213 3.89 24.90 -5.56
CA GLU A 213 4.95 25.90 -5.37
C GLU A 213 4.47 27.30 -5.78
N LEU A 214 3.77 27.43 -6.91
CA LEU A 214 3.16 28.69 -7.33
C LEU A 214 2.11 29.20 -6.34
N SER A 215 1.28 28.31 -5.80
CA SER A 215 0.30 28.65 -4.77
C SER A 215 0.95 29.16 -3.49
N TYR A 216 2.04 28.52 -3.04
CA TYR A 216 2.82 28.98 -1.90
C TYR A 216 3.41 30.37 -2.14
N VAL A 217 4.03 30.61 -3.28
CA VAL A 217 4.60 31.92 -3.64
C VAL A 217 3.52 33.01 -3.68
N ASN A 218 2.35 32.72 -4.27
CA ASN A 218 1.24 33.67 -4.32
C ASN A 218 0.67 33.98 -2.94
N THR A 219 0.58 32.98 -2.07
CA THR A 219 0.12 33.15 -0.69
C THR A 219 1.10 34.00 0.12
N ASP A 220 2.40 33.71 0.02
CA ASP A 220 3.44 34.49 0.68
C ASP A 220 3.45 35.95 0.22
N ARG A 221 3.35 36.16 -1.10
CA ARG A 221 3.20 37.49 -1.68
C ARG A 221 1.96 38.22 -1.15
N SER A 222 0.81 37.55 -1.10
CA SER A 222 -0.43 38.14 -0.60
C SER A 222 -0.32 38.52 0.88
N ASN A 223 0.31 37.67 1.69
CA ASN A 223 0.59 37.96 3.10
C ASN A 223 1.51 39.18 3.25
N ASN A 224 2.59 39.26 2.47
CA ASN A 224 3.49 40.41 2.49
C ASN A 224 2.75 41.70 2.08
N MET A 225 1.91 41.64 1.05
CA MET A 225 1.07 42.79 0.65
C MET A 225 0.08 43.21 1.75
N LEU A 226 -0.49 42.26 2.49
CA LEU A 226 -1.37 42.56 3.64
C LEU A 226 -0.60 43.22 4.78
N LEU A 227 0.63 42.77 5.06
CA LEU A 227 1.50 43.37 6.08
C LEU A 227 1.86 44.82 5.70
N GLU A 228 2.26 45.06 4.45
CA GLU A 228 2.56 46.41 3.95
C GLU A 228 1.32 47.32 4.00
N ALA A 229 0.16 46.80 3.60
CA ALA A 229 -1.09 47.54 3.68
C ALA A 229 -1.44 47.88 5.14
N LEU A 230 -1.29 46.93 6.06
CA LEU A 230 -1.56 47.12 7.49
C LEU A 230 -0.64 48.16 8.10
N ASP A 231 0.66 48.13 7.79
CA ASP A 231 1.64 49.11 8.25
C ASP A 231 1.32 50.52 7.73
N CYS A 232 0.99 50.63 6.44
CA CYS A 232 0.54 51.89 5.83
C CYS A 232 -0.74 52.42 6.48
N PHE A 233 -1.71 51.55 6.74
CA PHE A 233 -2.94 51.91 7.44
C PHE A 233 -2.65 52.38 8.87
N SER A 234 -1.82 51.65 9.62
CA SER A 234 -1.43 52.03 11.00
C SER A 234 -0.79 53.42 11.03
N THR A 235 0.17 53.67 10.13
CA THR A 235 0.85 54.98 10.01
C THR A 235 -0.15 56.11 9.70
N LYS A 236 -1.09 55.89 8.77
CA LYS A 236 -2.12 56.88 8.45
C LYS A 236 -3.08 57.15 9.61
N ILE A 237 -3.42 56.10 10.37
CA ILE A 237 -4.29 56.19 11.56
C ILE A 237 -3.63 57.04 12.65
N GLU A 238 -2.34 56.81 12.92
CA GLU A 238 -1.58 57.58 13.90
C GLU A 238 -1.52 59.06 13.52
N LEU A 239 -1.21 59.38 12.26
CA LEU A 239 -1.16 60.75 11.76
C LEU A 239 -2.51 61.49 11.86
N ALA A 240 -3.63 60.77 11.65
CA ALA A 240 -4.96 61.36 11.67
C ALA A 240 -5.52 61.59 13.09
N SER A 241 -4.80 61.20 14.16
CA SER A 241 -5.26 61.27 15.56
C SER A 241 -6.68 60.72 15.75
N THR A 242 -7.08 59.74 14.93
CA THR A 242 -8.42 59.17 14.89
C THR A 242 -8.48 57.97 15.83
N GLY A 243 -9.51 57.89 16.66
CA GLY A 243 -9.77 56.72 17.48
C GLY A 243 -10.63 55.71 16.74
N TYR A 244 -10.49 54.42 17.06
CA TYR A 244 -11.30 53.36 16.49
C TYR A 244 -12.01 52.61 17.59
N TRP A 245 -13.18 52.11 17.24
CA TRP A 245 -13.99 51.30 18.14
C TRP A 245 -14.57 50.11 17.42
N SER A 246 -14.73 49.01 18.15
CA SER A 246 -15.48 47.85 17.70
C SER A 246 -16.32 47.30 18.84
N VAL A 247 -17.47 46.76 18.49
CA VAL A 247 -18.39 46.07 19.39
C VAL A 247 -18.66 44.71 18.80
N ASN A 248 -18.40 43.65 19.55
CA ASN A 248 -18.95 42.34 19.25
C ASN A 248 -20.37 42.28 19.83
N LEU A 249 -21.39 42.11 18.99
CA LEU A 249 -22.79 42.16 19.42
C LEU A 249 -23.23 40.90 20.17
N GLN A 250 -22.51 39.78 20.03
CA GLN A 250 -22.80 38.54 20.75
C GLN A 250 -22.23 38.56 22.17
N THR A 251 -20.96 38.94 22.30
CA THR A 251 -20.28 38.99 23.61
C THR A 251 -20.49 40.32 24.34
N GLN A 252 -21.02 41.33 23.64
CA GLN A 252 -21.10 42.73 24.06
C GLN A 252 -19.73 43.36 24.39
N GLU A 253 -18.64 42.74 23.94
CA GLU A 253 -17.29 43.25 24.15
C GLU A 253 -17.09 44.53 23.33
N PHE A 254 -16.73 45.60 24.02
CA PHE A 254 -16.41 46.88 23.42
C PHE A 254 -14.90 47.11 23.47
N SER A 255 -14.31 47.37 22.33
CA SER A 255 -12.88 47.60 22.18
C SER A 255 -12.62 48.98 21.61
N LEU A 256 -11.60 49.64 22.16
CA LEU A 256 -11.09 50.92 21.68
C LEU A 256 -9.63 50.75 21.26
N SER A 257 -9.22 51.43 20.18
CA SER A 257 -7.81 51.58 19.84
C SER A 257 -7.05 52.34 20.93
N GLU A 258 -5.71 52.29 20.91
CA GLU A 258 -4.90 53.01 21.92
C GLU A 258 -5.20 54.51 21.95
N ASN A 259 -5.25 55.18 20.81
CA ASN A 259 -5.67 56.58 20.74
C ASN A 259 -7.14 56.76 21.20
N GLY A 260 -7.99 55.77 20.95
CA GLY A 260 -9.35 55.78 21.43
C GLY A 260 -9.48 55.76 22.94
N LYS A 261 -8.67 54.93 23.61
CA LYS A 261 -8.56 54.91 25.07
C LYS A 261 -8.07 56.25 25.62
N VAL A 262 -7.11 56.89 24.94
CA VAL A 262 -6.64 58.24 25.31
C VAL A 262 -7.77 59.28 25.22
N ILE A 263 -8.56 59.26 24.15
CA ILE A 263 -9.67 60.21 23.97
C ILE A 263 -10.74 60.04 25.06
N TYR A 264 -11.11 58.80 25.36
CA TYR A 264 -12.14 58.43 26.35
C TYR A 264 -11.62 58.29 27.79
N GLY A 265 -10.33 58.51 28.04
CA GLY A 265 -9.74 58.41 29.38
C GLY A 265 -9.73 56.99 29.96
N VAL A 266 -9.69 55.97 29.11
CA VAL A 266 -9.78 54.56 29.52
C VAL A 266 -8.40 54.02 29.91
N PRO A 267 -8.23 53.42 31.11
CA PRO A 267 -6.97 52.80 31.51
C PRO A 267 -6.51 51.68 30.56
N LYS A 268 -5.19 51.58 30.36
CA LYS A 268 -4.61 50.47 29.58
C LYS A 268 -4.95 49.14 30.24
N GLY A 269 -5.55 48.23 29.45
CA GLY A 269 -5.97 46.90 29.92
C GLY A 269 -7.39 46.81 30.48
N ALA A 270 -8.13 47.91 30.57
CA ALA A 270 -9.55 47.86 30.95
C ALA A 270 -10.35 47.10 29.89
N LYS A 271 -11.15 46.13 30.33
CA LYS A 271 -12.16 45.47 29.51
C LYS A 271 -13.44 46.29 29.57
N LEU A 272 -13.98 46.66 28.41
CA LEU A 272 -15.21 47.44 28.33
C LEU A 272 -16.32 46.59 27.72
N THR A 273 -17.55 46.86 28.15
CA THR A 273 -18.75 46.36 27.49
C THR A 273 -19.42 47.46 26.69
N LEU A 274 -20.32 47.10 25.77
CA LEU A 274 -21.13 48.08 25.03
C LEU A 274 -21.88 49.03 25.99
N ALA A 275 -22.39 48.50 27.11
CA ALA A 275 -23.05 49.31 28.13
C ALA A 275 -22.10 50.34 28.78
N ASP A 276 -20.83 49.98 29.00
CA ASP A 276 -19.83 50.92 29.51
C ASP A 276 -19.51 52.01 28.49
N GLY A 277 -19.41 51.67 27.21
CA GLY A 277 -19.24 52.65 26.12
C GLY A 277 -20.39 53.66 26.06
N LEU A 278 -21.64 53.20 26.17
CA LEU A 278 -22.82 54.08 26.17
C LEU A 278 -22.88 54.99 27.41
N ARG A 279 -22.38 54.55 28.58
CA ARG A 279 -22.29 55.38 29.78
C ARG A 279 -21.29 56.53 29.66
N MET A 280 -20.29 56.40 28.80
CA MET A 280 -19.32 57.48 28.52
C MET A 280 -19.92 58.60 27.65
N ILE A 281 -21.06 58.35 27.00
CA ILE A 281 -21.78 59.36 26.21
C ILE A 281 -22.60 60.23 27.17
N ASP A 282 -22.66 61.53 26.92
CA ASP A 282 -23.47 62.45 27.70
C ASP A 282 -24.96 62.04 27.68
N LYS A 283 -25.66 62.18 28.81
CA LYS A 283 -27.04 61.71 28.99
C LYS A 283 -28.00 62.30 27.97
N GLU A 284 -27.76 63.54 27.53
CA GLU A 284 -28.60 64.20 26.52
C GLU A 284 -28.45 63.56 25.13
N ASN A 285 -27.31 62.92 24.84
CA ASN A 285 -27.02 62.30 23.55
C ASN A 285 -27.20 60.78 23.52
N GLN A 286 -27.33 60.12 24.68
CA GLN A 286 -27.42 58.65 24.76
C GLN A 286 -28.56 58.07 23.94
N SER A 287 -29.78 58.63 24.07
CA SER A 287 -30.96 58.11 23.35
C SER A 287 -30.76 58.18 21.84
N GLU A 288 -30.30 59.33 21.33
CA GLU A 288 -30.11 59.53 19.90
C GLU A 288 -29.02 58.61 19.31
N VAL A 289 -27.98 58.33 20.08
CA VAL A 289 -26.92 57.40 19.67
C VAL A 289 -27.41 55.96 19.65
N ILE A 290 -28.18 55.54 20.66
CA ILE A 290 -28.76 54.19 20.73
C ILE A 290 -29.71 53.97 19.54
N ASP A 291 -30.63 54.90 19.29
CA ASP A 291 -31.58 54.80 18.18
C ASP A 291 -30.87 54.67 16.83
N ALA A 292 -29.80 55.44 16.64
CA ALA A 292 -29.00 55.38 15.41
C ALA A 292 -28.20 54.07 15.28
N ILE A 293 -27.73 53.49 16.39
CA ILE A 293 -27.08 52.18 16.39
C ILE A 293 -28.09 51.08 16.01
N GLU A 294 -29.28 51.10 16.62
CA GLU A 294 -30.35 50.16 16.32
C GLU A 294 -30.79 50.26 14.85
N GLU A 295 -30.91 51.47 14.32
CA GLU A 295 -31.21 51.70 12.91
C GLU A 295 -30.13 51.12 12.00
N THR A 296 -28.85 51.33 12.32
CA THR A 296 -27.71 50.76 11.57
C THR A 296 -27.71 49.23 11.59
N ILE A 297 -28.05 48.61 12.72
CA ILE A 297 -28.15 47.14 12.84
C ILE A 297 -29.33 46.60 12.03
N LYS A 298 -30.46 47.32 12.02
CA LYS A 298 -31.69 46.87 11.37
C LYS A 298 -31.68 47.08 9.86
N ASN A 299 -31.19 48.23 9.42
CA ASN A 299 -31.31 48.70 8.04
C ASN A 299 -29.97 48.66 7.28
N GLY A 300 -28.85 48.35 7.94
CA GLY A 300 -27.52 48.36 7.32
C GLY A 300 -27.01 49.75 6.93
N THR A 301 -27.67 50.82 7.39
CA THR A 301 -27.29 52.21 7.11
C THR A 301 -26.00 52.56 7.85
N ARG A 302 -25.20 53.49 7.30
CA ARG A 302 -23.97 53.95 7.95
C ARG A 302 -24.30 54.84 9.15
N TYR A 303 -23.84 54.45 10.34
CA TYR A 303 -23.92 55.26 11.55
C TYR A 303 -23.00 56.48 11.42
N VAL A 304 -23.53 57.68 11.62
CA VAL A 304 -22.73 58.92 11.75
C VAL A 304 -23.44 59.83 12.76
N LYS A 305 -22.78 60.14 13.88
CA LYS A 305 -23.30 61.05 14.91
C LYS A 305 -22.20 61.94 15.49
N ASN A 306 -22.60 63.16 15.85
CA ASN A 306 -21.78 64.07 16.63
C ASN A 306 -22.40 64.14 18.03
N TYR A 307 -21.62 63.79 19.05
CA TYR A 307 -22.11 63.79 20.43
C TYR A 307 -20.99 64.14 21.40
N LYS A 308 -21.39 64.47 22.62
CA LYS A 308 -20.48 64.78 23.71
C LYS A 308 -20.16 63.52 24.52
N ILE A 309 -18.89 63.37 24.89
CA ILE A 309 -18.43 62.29 25.78
C ILE A 309 -17.90 62.86 27.09
N ASN A 310 -18.04 62.07 28.14
CA ASN A 310 -17.50 62.31 29.47
C ASN A 310 -16.40 61.25 29.73
N PRO A 311 -15.11 61.62 29.54
CA PRO A 311 -13.99 60.69 29.73
C PRO A 311 -13.95 60.06 31.13
N LEU A 312 -13.55 58.78 31.21
CA LEU A 312 -13.49 58.03 32.48
C LEU A 312 -12.40 58.51 33.43
N ASP A 313 -11.37 59.19 32.91
CA ASP A 313 -10.27 59.78 33.69
C ASP A 313 -10.68 61.09 34.37
N GLY A 314 -11.93 61.55 34.17
CA GLY A 314 -12.44 62.80 34.72
C GLY A 314 -11.96 64.05 33.96
N SER A 315 -11.34 63.88 32.79
CA SER A 315 -10.99 65.02 31.93
C SER A 315 -12.24 65.73 31.38
N GLU A 316 -12.06 66.97 30.93
CA GLU A 316 -13.16 67.81 30.43
C GLU A 316 -13.96 67.10 29.33
N PRO A 317 -15.30 67.25 29.30
CA PRO A 317 -16.13 66.67 28.26
C PRO A 317 -15.70 67.08 26.84
N LYS A 318 -15.64 66.11 25.93
CA LYS A 318 -15.12 66.31 24.55
C LYS A 318 -16.23 66.06 23.52
N TRP A 319 -16.23 66.84 22.45
CA TRP A 319 -17.08 66.56 21.29
C TRP A 319 -16.38 65.58 20.35
N VAL A 320 -17.10 64.54 19.97
CA VAL A 320 -16.62 63.53 19.02
C VAL A 320 -17.61 63.37 17.88
N LYS A 321 -17.07 63.27 16.67
CA LYS A 321 -17.79 62.77 15.51
C LYS A 321 -17.46 61.29 15.37
N SER A 322 -18.46 60.43 15.58
CA SER A 322 -18.32 58.98 15.43
C SER A 322 -19.02 58.51 14.17
N SER A 323 -18.40 57.57 13.45
CA SER A 323 -19.02 56.91 12.31
C SER A 323 -18.69 55.43 12.29
N GLY A 324 -19.64 54.58 11.87
CA GLY A 324 -19.48 53.13 11.91
C GLY A 324 -20.42 52.39 10.96
N LYS A 325 -20.21 51.08 10.88
CA LYS A 325 -21.06 50.15 10.11
C LYS A 325 -21.23 48.83 10.85
N ALA A 326 -22.32 48.14 10.53
CA ALA A 326 -22.57 46.77 10.97
C ALA A 326 -21.97 45.75 10.01
N HIS A 327 -21.53 44.62 10.56
CA HIS A 327 -21.06 43.44 9.84
C HIS A 327 -22.00 42.28 10.15
N TYR A 328 -22.37 41.55 9.10
CA TYR A 328 -23.38 40.51 9.15
C TYR A 328 -22.77 39.15 8.80
N ASN A 329 -23.34 38.06 9.32
CA ASN A 329 -23.01 36.70 8.88
C ASN A 329 -23.72 36.36 7.55
N GLU A 330 -23.50 35.15 7.04
CA GLU A 330 -24.15 34.66 5.80
C GLU A 330 -25.69 34.57 5.90
N GLU A 331 -26.24 34.54 7.12
CA GLU A 331 -27.68 34.50 7.40
C GLU A 331 -28.30 35.91 7.57
N GLY A 332 -27.51 36.98 7.42
CA GLY A 332 -27.96 38.36 7.57
C GLY A 332 -28.10 38.85 9.02
N ILE A 333 -27.56 38.12 9.99
CA ILE A 333 -27.55 38.50 11.41
C ILE A 333 -26.32 39.39 11.69
N ALA A 334 -26.55 40.55 12.29
CA ALA A 334 -25.47 41.45 12.68
C ALA A 334 -24.60 40.83 13.80
N LEU A 335 -23.31 40.65 13.53
CA LEU A 335 -22.35 40.07 14.47
C LEU A 335 -21.51 41.13 15.18
N ALA A 336 -21.21 42.23 14.50
CA ALA A 336 -20.33 43.26 15.03
C ALA A 336 -20.66 44.65 14.47
N LEU A 337 -20.32 45.67 15.26
CA LEU A 337 -20.22 47.05 14.80
C LEU A 337 -18.75 47.46 14.85
N SER A 338 -18.32 48.26 13.87
CA SER A 338 -17.00 48.87 13.93
C SER A 338 -17.04 50.26 13.34
N GLY A 339 -16.22 51.16 13.88
CA GLY A 339 -16.19 52.53 13.43
C GLY A 339 -14.95 53.29 13.88
N SER A 340 -14.95 54.57 13.56
CA SER A 340 -13.96 55.55 13.97
C SER A 340 -14.62 56.72 14.68
N PHE A 341 -13.85 57.42 15.50
CA PHE A 341 -14.23 58.73 16.03
C PHE A 341 -13.09 59.72 15.91
N LEU A 342 -13.47 60.97 15.68
CA LEU A 342 -12.57 62.08 15.53
C LEU A 342 -13.01 63.19 16.51
N LEU A 343 -12.03 63.78 17.21
CA LEU A 343 -12.29 64.95 18.05
C LEU A 343 -12.72 66.12 17.16
N THR A 344 -13.87 66.69 17.45
CA THR A 344 -14.33 67.91 16.80
C THR A 344 -14.06 69.08 17.73
N GLN A 345 -13.41 70.13 17.23
CA GLN A 345 -13.35 71.39 17.96
C GLN A 345 -14.78 71.97 18.03
N SER A 346 -15.18 72.41 19.23
CA SER A 346 -16.45 73.08 19.50
C SER A 346 -16.61 74.36 18.68
#